data_AF-A0A6L4YRW2-F1
#
_entry.id   AF-A0A6L4YRW2-F1
#
_cell.length_a   1.000
_cell.length_b   1.000
_cell.length_c   1.000
_cell.angle_alpha   90.00
_cell.angle_beta   90.00
_cell.angle_gamma   90.00
#
_symmetry.space_group_name_H-M   'P 1'
#
loop_
_entity.id
_entity.type
_entity.pdbx_description
1 polymer ?
#
loop_
_entity_poly.entity_id
_entity_poly.type
_entity_poly.pdbx_seq_one_letter_code
_entity_poly.pdbx_strand_id
1 'polypeptide(L)'
;MSELLEKMRIAILDGEEDEAVELAEKALDYKMDLKVVMSEGFLKGINEAGQLYSDGKYFLPDLVCAADAMKAALAILAEELKKPSSGFTTRGKFLIVTVEGDVHDIGKTIVGAMMTAVG
;
A
#
# COMPACT_ATOMS: atom_id res chain seq x y z
N MET A 1 11.35 -8.89 -14.95
CA MET A 1 11.33 -7.81 -13.94
C MET A 1 10.11 -6.92 -14.12
N SER A 2 9.83 -6.38 -15.31
CA SER A 2 8.60 -5.62 -15.59
C SER A 2 7.30 -6.40 -15.30
N GLU A 3 7.25 -7.69 -15.65
CA GLU A 3 6.05 -8.52 -15.43
C GLU A 3 5.70 -8.71 -13.95
N LEU A 4 6.70 -8.79 -13.06
CA LEU A 4 6.45 -8.96 -11.62
C LEU A 4 5.96 -7.64 -10.99
N LEU A 5 6.55 -6.52 -11.39
CA LEU A 5 6.12 -5.18 -10.95
C LEU A 5 4.69 -4.88 -11.40
N GLU A 6 4.33 -5.31 -12.62
CA GLU A 6 2.97 -5.16 -13.12
C GLU A 6 1.98 -6.02 -12.33
N LYS A 7 2.35 -7.26 -11.97
CA LYS A 7 1.52 -8.10 -11.10
C LYS A 7 1.35 -7.47 -9.71
N MET A 8 2.40 -6.87 -9.14
CA MET A 8 2.30 -6.14 -7.87
C MET A 8 1.31 -4.99 -7.96
N ARG A 9 1.35 -4.23 -9.07
CA ARG A 9 0.39 -3.13 -9.32
C ARG A 9 -1.04 -3.66 -9.36
N ILE A 10 -1.28 -4.73 -10.12
CA ILE A 10 -2.62 -5.32 -10.32
C ILE A 10 -3.15 -5.91 -9.02
N ALA A 11 -2.35 -6.67 -8.26
CA ALA A 11 -2.77 -7.25 -6.99
C ALA A 11 -3.27 -6.18 -6.01
N ILE A 12 -2.61 -5.01 -5.97
CA ILE A 12 -3.10 -3.87 -5.18
C ILE A 12 -4.37 -3.26 -5.76
N LEU A 13 -4.45 -3.11 -7.09
CA LEU A 13 -5.61 -2.52 -7.75
C LEU A 13 -6.89 -3.35 -7.54
N ASP A 14 -6.75 -4.68 -7.55
CA ASP A 14 -7.82 -5.65 -7.39
C ASP A 14 -8.11 -5.96 -5.91
N GLY A 15 -7.25 -5.52 -4.99
CA GLY A 15 -7.41 -5.73 -3.55
C GLY A 15 -7.11 -7.16 -3.08
N GLU A 16 -6.28 -7.89 -3.82
CA GLU A 16 -5.92 -9.28 -3.55
C GLU A 16 -4.77 -9.36 -2.52
N GLU A 17 -5.12 -9.47 -1.24
CA GLU A 17 -4.14 -9.49 -0.13
C GLU A 17 -3.14 -10.65 -0.23
N ASP A 18 -3.63 -11.86 -0.48
CA ASP A 18 -2.80 -13.07 -0.55
C ASP A 18 -1.78 -12.97 -1.69
N GLU A 19 -2.21 -12.48 -2.87
CA GLU A 19 -1.31 -12.26 -4.00
C GLU A 19 -0.27 -11.16 -3.71
N ALA A 20 -0.68 -10.09 -3.03
CA ALA A 20 0.22 -9.00 -2.66
C ALA A 20 1.33 -9.47 -1.70
N VAL A 21 0.98 -10.33 -0.74
CA VAL A 21 1.93 -10.99 0.18
C VAL A 21 2.90 -11.88 -0.58
N GLU A 22 2.41 -12.77 -1.44
CA GLU A 22 3.27 -13.66 -2.22
C GLU A 22 4.25 -12.88 -3.12
N LEU A 23 3.78 -11.79 -3.74
CA LEU A 23 4.61 -10.96 -4.61
C LEU A 23 5.67 -10.19 -3.81
N ALA A 24 5.34 -9.75 -2.59
CA ALA A 24 6.29 -9.13 -1.67
C ALA A 24 7.39 -10.12 -1.25
N GLU A 25 7.04 -11.36 -0.90
CA GLU A 25 8.00 -12.42 -0.58
C GLU A 25 8.91 -12.73 -1.78
N LYS A 26 8.35 -12.89 -2.98
CA LYS A 26 9.12 -13.09 -4.22
C LYS A 26 10.10 -11.94 -4.48
N ALA A 27 9.73 -10.70 -4.16
CA ALA A 27 10.62 -9.55 -4.30
C ALA A 27 11.86 -9.65 -3.39
N LEU A 28 11.66 -10.14 -2.16
CA LEU A 28 12.74 -10.38 -1.19
C LEU A 28 13.64 -11.55 -1.63
N ASP A 29 13.04 -12.65 -2.07
CA ASP A 29 13.76 -13.85 -2.53
C ASP A 29 14.67 -13.54 -3.73
N TYR A 30 14.15 -12.76 -4.69
CA TYR A 30 14.92 -12.32 -5.85
C TYR A 30 15.86 -11.16 -5.57
N LYS A 31 15.92 -10.67 -4.31
CA LYS A 31 16.74 -9.53 -3.88
C LYS A 31 16.57 -8.32 -4.80
N MET A 32 15.31 -8.04 -5.15
CA MET A 32 14.99 -6.91 -6.01
C MET A 32 15.29 -5.59 -5.30
N ASP A 33 15.52 -4.55 -6.09
CA ASP A 33 15.63 -3.19 -5.55
C ASP A 33 14.29 -2.78 -4.94
N LEU A 34 14.25 -2.67 -3.61
CA LEU A 34 13.04 -2.34 -2.86
C LEU A 34 12.48 -0.97 -3.22
N LYS A 35 13.34 -0.02 -3.61
CA LYS A 35 12.87 1.28 -4.08
C LYS A 35 12.04 1.11 -5.35
N VAL A 36 12.51 0.30 -6.30
CA VAL A 36 11.81 0.00 -7.55
C VAL A 36 10.53 -0.80 -7.29
N VAL A 37 10.60 -1.84 -6.46
CA VAL A 37 9.45 -2.67 -6.05
C VAL A 37 8.33 -1.80 -5.47
N MET A 38 8.69 -0.87 -4.58
CA MET A 38 7.73 0.06 -4.00
C MET A 38 7.22 1.07 -5.04
N SER A 39 8.10 1.82 -5.73
CA SER A 39 7.69 2.94 -6.57
C SER A 39 7.01 2.54 -7.89
N GLU A 40 7.46 1.44 -8.50
CA GLU A 40 6.96 0.99 -9.81
C GLU A 40 5.94 -0.15 -9.72
N GLY A 41 5.88 -0.85 -8.59
CA GLY A 41 4.89 -1.89 -8.30
C GLY A 41 3.80 -1.41 -7.35
N PHE A 42 3.98 -1.66 -6.05
CA PHE A 42 2.93 -1.50 -5.05
C PHE A 42 2.37 -0.08 -4.92
N LEU A 43 3.21 0.95 -4.85
CA LEU A 43 2.75 2.35 -4.76
C LEU A 43 2.03 2.79 -6.04
N LYS A 44 2.41 2.24 -7.20
CA LYS A 44 1.72 2.54 -8.45
C LYS A 44 0.27 2.05 -8.40
N GLY A 45 0.03 0.87 -7.84
CA GLY A 45 -1.30 0.30 -7.67
C GLY A 45 -2.20 1.14 -6.77
N ILE A 46 -1.74 1.51 -5.57
CA ILE A 46 -2.56 2.29 -4.62
C ILE A 46 -2.84 3.71 -5.13
N ASN A 47 -1.88 4.35 -5.81
CA ASN A 47 -2.09 5.67 -6.42
C ASN A 47 -3.15 5.60 -7.52
N GLU A 48 -3.15 4.53 -8.32
CA GLU A 48 -4.14 4.32 -9.37
C GLU A 48 -5.53 4.03 -8.79
N ALA A 49 -5.64 3.20 -7.75
CA ALA A 49 -6.89 2.99 -7.02
C ALA A 49 -7.47 4.32 -6.47
N GLY A 50 -6.61 5.19 -5.93
CA GLY A 50 -6.99 6.54 -5.49
C GLY A 50 -7.49 7.43 -6.64
N GLN A 51 -6.88 7.33 -7.83
CA GLN A 51 -7.36 8.04 -9.02
C GLN A 51 -8.70 7.48 -9.50
N LEU A 52 -8.87 6.16 -9.53
CA LEU A 52 -10.14 5.52 -9.92
C LEU A 52 -11.28 5.91 -8.96
N TYR A 53 -11.00 6.03 -7.67
CA TYR A 53 -11.96 6.54 -6.69
C TYR A 53 -12.31 8.01 -6.96
N SER A 54 -11.30 8.85 -7.23
CA SER A 54 -11.49 10.27 -7.56
C SER A 54 -12.29 10.49 -8.84
N ASP A 55 -12.11 9.60 -9.81
CA ASP A 55 -12.86 9.57 -11.07
C ASP A 55 -14.31 9.02 -10.92
N GLY A 56 -14.68 8.53 -9.72
CA GLY A 56 -15.96 7.88 -9.46
C GLY A 56 -16.11 6.49 -10.10
N LYS A 57 -15.00 5.85 -10.49
CA LYS A 57 -14.98 4.49 -11.04
C LYS A 57 -14.86 3.43 -9.94
N TYR A 58 -14.16 3.74 -8.85
CA TYR A 58 -14.11 2.93 -7.63
C TYR A 58 -15.03 3.52 -6.57
N PHE A 59 -15.65 2.65 -5.79
CA PHE A 59 -16.34 3.00 -4.57
C PHE A 59 -15.39 2.89 -3.37
N LEU A 60 -15.88 3.34 -2.21
CA LEU A 60 -15.10 3.29 -0.98
C LEU A 60 -14.64 1.88 -0.59
N PRO A 61 -15.45 0.80 -0.73
CA PRO A 61 -14.99 -0.56 -0.45
C PRO A 61 -13.79 -0.98 -1.31
N ASP A 62 -13.80 -0.66 -2.60
CA ASP A 62 -12.71 -1.00 -3.52
C ASP A 62 -11.39 -0.33 -3.07
N LEU A 63 -11.49 0.93 -2.66
CA LEU A 63 -10.33 1.67 -2.15
C LEU A 63 -9.81 1.07 -0.83
N VAL A 64 -10.70 0.63 0.06
CA VAL A 64 -10.33 -0.02 1.33
C VAL A 64 -9.64 -1.36 1.07
N CYS A 65 -10.16 -2.20 0.17
CA CYS A 65 -9.51 -3.47 -0.20
C CYS A 65 -8.11 -3.26 -0.79
N ALA A 66 -7.94 -2.26 -1.67
CA ALA A 66 -6.62 -1.91 -2.20
C ALA A 66 -5.64 -1.47 -1.09
N ALA A 67 -6.12 -0.71 -0.11
CA ALA A 67 -5.31 -0.28 1.03
C ALA A 67 -4.93 -1.44 1.96
N ASP A 68 -5.83 -2.40 2.17
CA ASP A 68 -5.56 -3.60 2.98
C ASP A 68 -4.54 -4.51 2.29
N ALA A 69 -4.65 -4.74 0.98
CA ALA A 69 -3.64 -5.46 0.18
C ALA A 69 -2.26 -4.77 0.26
N MET A 70 -2.22 -3.44 0.19
CA MET A 70 -0.98 -2.68 0.31
C MET A 70 -0.36 -2.83 1.70
N LYS A 71 -1.19 -2.80 2.74
CA LYS A 71 -0.77 -2.99 4.13
C LYS A 71 -0.22 -4.39 4.37
N ALA A 72 -0.82 -5.42 3.76
CA ALA A 72 -0.33 -6.80 3.82
C ALA A 72 1.06 -6.93 3.17
N ALA A 73 1.25 -6.38 1.96
CA ALA A 73 2.56 -6.36 1.31
C ALA A 73 3.61 -5.57 2.12
N LEU A 74 3.24 -4.41 2.66
CA LEU A 74 4.11 -3.60 3.52
C LEU A 74 4.54 -4.35 4.79
N ALA A 75 3.67 -5.17 5.37
CA ALA A 75 4.01 -5.96 6.56
C ALA A 75 5.17 -6.94 6.30
N ILE A 76 5.21 -7.53 5.09
CA ILE A 76 6.31 -8.40 4.65
C ILE A 76 7.59 -7.60 4.41
N LEU A 77 7.48 -6.44 3.75
CA LEU A 77 8.65 -5.64 3.37
C LEU A 77 9.20 -4.77 4.52
N ALA A 78 8.45 -4.59 5.61
CA ALA A 78 8.74 -3.59 6.65
C ALA A 78 10.16 -3.70 7.25
N GLU A 79 10.63 -4.92 7.55
CA GLU A 79 11.96 -5.11 8.16
C GLU A 79 13.09 -4.77 7.19
N GLU A 80 12.93 -5.11 5.90
CA GLU A 80 13.92 -4.78 4.88
C GLU A 80 13.88 -3.29 4.49
N LEU A 81 12.68 -2.68 4.46
CA LEU A 81 12.50 -1.25 4.17
C LEU A 81 13.13 -0.35 5.23
N LYS A 82 13.21 -0.79 6.50
CA LYS A 82 13.89 -0.06 7.58
C LYS A 82 15.40 -0.01 7.42
N LYS A 83 16.00 -0.89 6.61
CA LYS A 83 17.46 -0.91 6.43
C LYS A 83 17.90 0.29 5.61
N PRO A 84 19.05 0.92 5.91
CA PRO A 84 19.57 2.05 5.14
C PRO A 84 19.79 1.72 3.64
N SER A 85 20.02 0.44 3.34
CA SER A 85 20.22 -0.08 1.98
C SER A 85 18.94 -0.15 1.15
N SER A 86 17.76 0.00 1.75
CA SER A 86 16.48 -0.09 1.01
C SER A 86 16.28 1.07 0.03
N GLY A 87 16.91 2.22 0.30
CA GLY A 87 16.70 3.45 -0.46
C GLY A 87 15.27 4.00 -0.41
N PHE A 88 14.39 3.38 0.39
CA PHE A 88 13.00 3.77 0.57
C PHE A 88 12.86 4.62 1.84
N THR A 89 12.20 5.77 1.70
CA THR A 89 11.99 6.71 2.80
C THR A 89 10.51 6.99 2.94
N THR A 90 9.97 6.82 4.16
CA THR A 90 8.62 7.27 4.50
C THR A 90 8.53 8.79 4.40
N ARG A 91 7.41 9.33 3.90
CA ARG A 91 7.21 10.77 3.70
C ARG A 91 7.08 11.55 5.01
N GLY A 92 6.70 10.89 6.10
CA GLY A 92 6.59 11.52 7.40
C GLY A 92 5.91 10.63 8.43
N LYS A 93 5.58 11.23 9.58
CA LYS A 93 4.76 10.61 10.62
C LYS A 93 3.53 11.47 10.82
N PHE A 94 2.38 10.83 11.02
CA PHE A 94 1.14 11.52 11.32
C PHE A 94 0.52 10.95 12.60
N LEU A 95 -0.25 11.78 13.29
CA LEU A 95 -1.09 11.39 14.42
C LEU A 95 -2.53 11.71 14.04
N ILE A 96 -3.41 10.74 14.16
CA ILE A 96 -4.84 10.90 13.88
C ILE A 96 -5.65 10.30 15.03
N VAL A 97 -6.63 11.04 15.54
CA VAL A 97 -7.42 10.66 16.73
C VAL A 97 -8.89 11.07 16.56
N THR A 98 -9.78 10.37 17.25
CA THR A 98 -11.17 10.80 17.42
C THR A 98 -11.25 11.60 18.72
N VAL A 99 -11.96 12.72 18.73
CA VAL A 99 -12.10 13.59 19.91
C VAL A 99 -12.88 12.86 21.01
N GLU A 100 -12.61 13.18 22.27
CA GLU A 100 -13.34 12.61 23.40
C GLU A 100 -14.86 12.85 23.25
N GLY A 101 -15.64 11.78 23.40
CA GLY A 101 -17.10 11.81 23.28
C GLY A 101 -17.64 11.66 21.85
N ASP A 102 -16.79 11.62 20.82
CA ASP A 102 -17.19 11.35 19.44
C ASP A 102 -16.99 9.87 19.08
N VAL A 103 -18.00 9.28 18.43
CA VAL A 103 -18.02 7.88 18.00
C VAL A 103 -17.80 7.72 16.49
N HIS A 104 -17.78 8.81 15.72
CA HIS A 104 -17.57 8.74 14.27
C HIS A 104 -16.08 8.56 13.96
N ASP A 105 -15.66 7.30 13.78
CA ASP A 105 -14.26 6.94 13.54
C ASP A 105 -13.98 6.32 12.16
N ILE A 106 -15.02 5.95 11.41
CA ILE A 106 -14.90 5.30 10.09
C ILE A 106 -14.00 6.13 9.16
N GLY A 107 -14.30 7.43 9.02
CA GLY A 107 -13.50 8.33 8.17
C GLY A 107 -12.05 8.43 8.62
N LYS A 108 -11.81 8.47 9.94
CA LYS A 108 -10.46 8.49 10.52
C LYS A 108 -9.69 7.22 10.19
N THR A 109 -10.33 6.05 10.32
CA THR A 109 -9.71 4.75 10.02
C THR A 109 -9.34 4.65 8.54
N ILE A 110 -10.22 5.09 7.64
CA ILE A 110 -9.95 5.14 6.20
C ILE A 110 -8.75 6.05 5.90
N VAL A 111 -8.75 7.28 6.41
CA VAL A 111 -7.64 8.22 6.19
C VAL A 111 -6.33 7.64 6.73
N GLY A 112 -6.35 6.99 7.91
CA GLY A 112 -5.18 6.34 8.48
C GLY A 112 -4.63 5.21 7.62
N ALA A 113 -5.50 4.36 7.07
CA ALA A 113 -5.12 3.29 6.15
C ALA A 113 -4.50 3.85 4.86
N MET A 114 -5.17 4.83 4.23
CA MET A 114 -4.68 5.46 2.99
C MET A 114 -3.30 6.14 3.19
N MET A 115 -3.13 6.86 4.29
CA MET A 115 -1.86 7.54 4.57
C MET A 115 -0.71 6.55 4.78
N THR A 116 -0.99 5.42 5.40
CA THR A 116 0.01 4.35 5.62
C THR A 116 0.36 3.64 4.31
N ALA A 117 -0.63 3.41 3.44
CA ALA A 117 -0.45 2.72 2.17
C ALA A 117 0.44 3.50 1.18
N VAL A 118 0.46 4.83 1.24
CA VAL A 118 1.23 5.69 0.31
C VAL A 118 2.68 5.96 0.78
N GLY A 119 3.05 5.52 2.00
CA GLY A 119 4.39 5.61 2.58
C GLY A 119 4.62 6.84 3.44
#